data_AF-A0A4V4H875-F1
#
_entry.id   AF-A0A4V4H875-F1
#
_cell.length_a   1.000
_cell.length_b   1.000
_cell.length_c   1.000
_cell.angle_alpha   90.00
_cell.angle_beta   90.00
_cell.angle_gamma   90.00
#
_symmetry.space_group_name_H-M   'P 1'
#
loop_
_entity.id
_entity.type
_entity.pdbx_description
1 polymer ?
#
loop_
_entity_poly.entity_id
_entity_poly.type
_entity_poly.pdbx_seq_one_letter_code
_entity_poly.pdbx_strand_id
1 'polypeptide(L)'
;MDRACDAGRALGVLVDRNTELRKQFEEVHAGAGPKAVAAAEQHASDLEAEATRLRSEIKVAEQRASNLEVETTRLKAKVKAAGEQNKELQALVRMTRTETHLARKEVASLQQKLEEALAEAKRASKALATEADQRPEKDKKLIEDYKGSSGFQLGLIWSGQVTYEYGYRIALAQFKARHPGLGVEEDPFASCPEDSSVDMPDEVPFDDSAEAPKM
;
A
#
# COMPACT_ATOMS: atom_id res chain seq x y z
N MET A 1 -9.05 -83.72 116.40
CA MET A 1 -7.95 -83.30 115.50
C MET A 1 -8.43 -83.53 114.07
N ASP A 2 -9.23 -82.61 113.54
CA ASP A 2 -9.97 -82.80 112.27
C ASP A 2 -9.48 -81.86 111.14
N ARG A 3 -8.24 -81.39 111.22
CA ARG A 3 -7.67 -80.45 110.22
C ARG A 3 -7.26 -81.13 108.91
N ALA A 4 -7.01 -82.44 108.94
CA ALA A 4 -6.56 -83.19 107.76
C ALA A 4 -7.73 -83.57 106.81
N CYS A 5 -8.91 -83.90 107.35
CA CYS A 5 -10.08 -84.25 106.54
C CYS A 5 -10.72 -83.01 105.88
N ASP A 6 -10.71 -81.85 106.55
CA ASP A 6 -11.23 -80.60 105.98
C ASP A 6 -10.28 -79.98 104.95
N ALA A 7 -8.96 -80.12 105.13
CA ALA A 7 -7.98 -79.71 104.12
C ALA A 7 -8.12 -80.54 102.82
N GLY A 8 -8.41 -81.85 102.91
CA GLY A 8 -8.63 -82.71 101.74
C GLY A 8 -9.90 -82.38 100.95
N ARG A 9 -11.01 -82.07 101.63
CA ARG A 9 -12.25 -81.58 100.98
C ARG A 9 -12.05 -80.22 100.32
N ALA A 10 -11.36 -79.30 100.99
CA ALA A 10 -11.03 -78.00 100.42
C ALA A 10 -10.15 -78.13 99.16
N LEU A 11 -9.21 -79.07 99.16
CA LEU A 11 -8.37 -79.39 98.00
C LEU A 11 -9.18 -79.96 96.83
N GLY A 12 -10.15 -80.85 97.09
CA GLY A 12 -11.06 -81.36 96.06
C GLY A 12 -11.90 -80.26 95.41
N VAL A 13 -12.50 -79.38 96.23
CA VAL A 13 -13.27 -78.21 95.73
C VAL A 13 -12.39 -77.27 94.92
N LEU A 14 -11.13 -77.06 95.34
CA LEU A 14 -10.16 -76.24 94.59
C LEU A 14 -9.76 -76.89 93.26
N VAL A 15 -9.59 -78.21 93.21
CA VAL A 15 -9.28 -78.96 91.98
C VAL A 15 -10.45 -78.90 91.01
N ASP A 16 -11.68 -79.12 91.48
CA ASP A 16 -12.89 -78.99 90.65
C ASP A 16 -13.06 -77.56 90.13
N ARG A 17 -12.83 -76.55 90.98
CA ARG A 17 -12.80 -75.14 90.57
C ARG A 17 -11.70 -74.89 89.52
N ASN A 18 -10.52 -75.50 89.67
CA ASN A 18 -9.42 -75.35 88.72
C ASN A 18 -9.74 -75.99 87.36
N THR A 19 -10.39 -77.15 87.35
CA THR A 19 -10.83 -77.82 86.11
C THR A 19 -11.93 -77.02 85.40
N GLU A 20 -12.89 -76.48 86.14
CA GLU A 20 -13.93 -75.61 85.59
C GLU A 20 -13.36 -74.28 85.07
N LEU A 21 -12.43 -73.66 85.81
CA LEU A 21 -11.73 -72.47 85.34
C LEU A 21 -10.92 -72.74 84.06
N ARG A 22 -10.26 -73.90 83.95
CA ARG A 22 -9.58 -74.30 82.70
C ARG A 22 -10.57 -74.46 81.55
N LYS A 23 -11.72 -75.09 81.78
CA LYS A 23 -12.77 -75.25 80.76
C LYS A 23 -13.32 -73.90 80.29
N GLN A 24 -13.59 -72.97 81.20
CA GLN A 24 -14.02 -71.61 80.86
C GLN A 24 -12.92 -70.84 80.13
N PHE A 25 -11.65 -71.05 80.50
CA PHE A 25 -10.52 -70.43 79.80
C PHE A 25 -10.42 -70.93 78.36
N GLU A 26 -10.53 -72.25 78.14
CA GLU A 26 -10.55 -72.85 76.80
C GLU A 26 -11.80 -72.44 76.00
N GLU A 27 -12.97 -72.30 76.63
CA GLU A 27 -14.19 -71.84 75.95
C GLU A 27 -14.13 -70.36 75.55
N VAL A 28 -13.52 -69.50 76.37
CA VAL A 28 -13.23 -68.10 76.01
C VAL A 28 -12.15 -68.03 74.92
N HIS A 29 -11.16 -68.94 74.97
CA HIS A 29 -10.07 -69.01 74.01
C HIS A 29 -10.49 -69.63 72.67
N ALA A 30 -11.44 -70.56 72.63
CA ALA A 30 -12.03 -71.10 71.40
C ALA A 30 -13.27 -70.32 70.92
N GLY A 31 -13.82 -69.45 71.78
CA GLY A 31 -15.05 -68.71 71.55
C GLY A 31 -14.87 -67.37 70.83
N ALA A 32 -15.64 -66.36 71.24
CA ALA A 32 -15.74 -65.07 70.55
C ALA A 32 -14.45 -64.22 70.60
N GLY A 33 -13.50 -64.53 71.49
CA GLY A 33 -12.25 -63.78 71.68
C GLY A 33 -11.37 -63.71 70.43
N PRO A 34 -10.81 -64.84 69.95
CA PRO A 34 -9.96 -64.84 68.75
C PRO A 34 -10.69 -64.38 67.49
N LYS A 35 -12.00 -64.66 67.37
CA LYS A 35 -12.80 -64.20 66.22
C LYS A 35 -12.96 -62.68 66.20
N ALA A 36 -13.17 -62.06 67.37
CA ALA A 36 -13.21 -60.60 67.48
C ALA A 36 -11.82 -59.97 67.25
N VAL A 37 -10.75 -60.63 67.72
CA VAL A 37 -9.36 -60.19 67.47
C VAL A 37 -9.02 -60.26 65.98
N ALA A 38 -9.31 -61.36 65.29
CA ALA A 38 -9.07 -61.50 63.85
C ALA A 38 -9.88 -60.49 63.02
N ALA A 39 -11.14 -60.22 63.39
CA ALA A 39 -11.94 -59.17 62.75
C ALA A 39 -11.34 -57.77 62.98
N ALA A 40 -10.86 -57.48 64.20
CA ALA A 40 -10.20 -56.22 64.50
C ALA A 40 -8.85 -56.06 63.77
N GLU A 41 -8.07 -57.12 63.64
CA GLU A 41 -6.81 -57.14 62.88
C GLU A 41 -7.04 -56.93 61.37
N GLN A 42 -8.07 -57.56 60.82
CA GLN A 42 -8.46 -57.34 59.43
C GLN A 42 -8.93 -55.90 59.21
N HIS A 43 -9.77 -55.37 60.11
CA HIS A 43 -10.18 -53.96 60.06
C HIS A 43 -9.00 -53.00 60.18
N ALA A 44 -8.01 -53.29 61.02
CA ALA A 44 -6.79 -52.49 61.13
C ALA A 44 -5.98 -52.52 59.82
N SER A 45 -5.88 -53.68 59.18
CA SER A 45 -5.19 -53.86 57.90
C SER A 45 -5.91 -53.12 56.75
N ASP A 46 -7.23 -53.20 56.71
CA ASP A 46 -8.06 -52.49 55.72
C ASP A 46 -7.94 -50.96 55.90
N LEU A 47 -7.96 -50.47 57.14
CA LEU A 47 -7.75 -49.05 57.46
C LEU A 47 -6.33 -48.59 57.10
N GLU A 48 -5.31 -49.44 57.30
CA GLU A 48 -3.93 -49.13 56.89
C GLU A 48 -3.81 -49.04 55.36
N ALA A 49 -4.43 -49.98 54.63
CA ALA A 49 -4.49 -49.94 53.17
C ALA A 49 -5.21 -48.68 52.67
N GLU A 50 -6.33 -48.30 53.28
CA GLU A 50 -7.04 -47.07 52.94
C GLU A 50 -6.21 -45.82 53.25
N ALA A 51 -5.50 -45.78 54.39
CA ALA A 51 -4.61 -44.68 54.73
C ALA A 51 -3.46 -44.52 53.74
N THR A 52 -2.85 -45.61 53.27
CA THR A 52 -1.78 -45.55 52.25
C THR A 52 -2.33 -45.07 50.90
N ARG A 53 -3.52 -45.53 50.52
CA ARG A 53 -4.22 -45.06 49.31
C ARG A 53 -4.51 -43.56 49.39
N LEU A 54 -5.14 -43.07 50.46
CA LEU A 54 -5.45 -41.65 50.63
C LEU A 54 -4.18 -40.79 50.65
N ARG A 55 -3.09 -41.26 51.27
CA ARG A 55 -1.79 -40.57 51.20
C ARG A 55 -1.27 -40.43 49.77
N SER A 56 -1.44 -41.44 48.93
CA SER A 56 -1.05 -41.36 47.51
C SER A 56 -1.95 -40.40 46.71
N GLU A 57 -3.26 -40.40 46.98
CA GLU A 57 -4.22 -39.50 46.35
C GLU A 57 -3.96 -38.04 46.74
N ILE A 58 -3.61 -37.78 48.00
CA ILE A 58 -3.20 -36.44 48.49
C ILE A 58 -1.97 -35.95 47.73
N LYS A 59 -0.92 -36.77 47.59
CA LYS A 59 0.29 -36.39 46.83
C LYS A 59 -0.02 -36.04 45.38
N VAL A 60 -0.93 -36.78 44.74
CA VAL A 60 -1.38 -36.48 43.36
C VAL A 60 -2.15 -35.17 43.31
N ALA A 61 -3.03 -34.91 44.28
CA ALA A 61 -3.78 -33.66 44.38
C ALA A 61 -2.86 -32.44 44.63
N GLU A 62 -1.86 -32.58 45.50
CA GLU A 62 -0.84 -31.57 45.75
C GLU A 62 -0.05 -31.24 44.48
N GLN A 63 0.44 -32.24 43.76
CA GLN A 63 1.15 -32.03 42.50
C GLN A 63 0.26 -31.32 41.47
N ARG A 64 -1.02 -31.69 41.39
CA ARG A 64 -2.00 -31.02 40.50
C ARG A 64 -2.22 -29.57 40.91
N ALA A 65 -2.32 -29.27 42.20
CA ALA A 65 -2.44 -27.91 42.71
C ALA A 65 -1.22 -27.06 42.32
N SER A 66 0.00 -27.55 42.54
CA SER A 66 1.23 -26.85 42.13
C SER A 66 1.30 -26.62 40.62
N ASN A 67 0.90 -27.61 39.81
CA ASN A 67 0.86 -27.45 38.36
C ASN A 67 -0.15 -26.36 37.92
N LEU A 68 -1.32 -26.31 38.56
CA LEU A 68 -2.35 -25.30 38.29
C LEU A 68 -1.91 -23.90 38.71
N GLU A 69 -1.16 -23.76 39.80
CA GLU A 69 -0.57 -22.48 40.21
C GLU A 69 0.42 -21.96 39.16
N VAL A 70 1.30 -22.83 38.66
CA VAL A 70 2.23 -22.49 37.57
C VAL A 70 1.48 -22.04 36.32
N GLU A 71 0.46 -22.79 35.88
CA GLU A 71 -0.34 -22.40 34.71
C GLU A 71 -1.12 -21.10 34.95
N THR A 72 -1.61 -20.84 36.16
CA THR A 72 -2.28 -19.58 36.50
C THR A 72 -1.32 -18.39 36.39
N THR A 73 -0.09 -18.51 36.88
CA THR A 73 0.92 -17.45 36.75
C THR A 73 1.33 -17.24 35.29
N ARG A 74 1.47 -18.31 34.51
CA ARG A 74 1.75 -18.27 33.08
C ARG A 74 0.64 -17.59 32.29
N LEU A 75 -0.62 -17.95 32.52
CA LEU A 75 -1.77 -17.32 31.87
C LEU A 75 -1.88 -15.84 32.26
N LYS A 76 -1.64 -15.50 33.52
CA LYS A 76 -1.60 -14.11 33.99
C LYS A 76 -0.54 -13.28 33.26
N ALA A 77 0.65 -13.84 33.03
CA ALA A 77 1.69 -13.17 32.25
C ALA A 77 1.29 -12.97 30.77
N LYS A 78 0.69 -14.00 30.13
CA LYS A 78 0.18 -13.91 28.75
C LYS A 78 -0.91 -12.84 28.60
N VAL A 79 -1.83 -12.75 29.55
CA VAL A 79 -2.90 -11.73 29.56
C VAL A 79 -2.30 -10.32 29.64
N LYS A 80 -1.26 -10.12 30.46
CA LYS A 80 -0.55 -8.83 30.53
C LYS A 80 0.12 -8.47 29.20
N ALA A 81 0.87 -9.41 28.61
CA ALA A 81 1.54 -9.19 27.32
C ALA A 81 0.54 -8.89 26.19
N ALA A 82 -0.56 -9.64 26.11
CA ALA A 82 -1.63 -9.38 25.14
C ALA A 82 -2.30 -8.01 25.38
N GLY A 83 -2.43 -7.59 26.65
CA GLY A 83 -2.91 -6.27 27.01
C GLY A 83 -2.01 -5.13 26.52
N GLU A 84 -0.69 -5.32 26.57
CA GLU A 84 0.30 -4.36 26.04
C GLU A 84 0.25 -4.29 24.50
N GLN A 85 0.24 -5.44 23.83
CA GLN A 85 0.09 -5.51 22.37
C GLN A 85 -1.20 -4.84 21.88
N ASN A 86 -2.32 -5.00 22.59
CA ASN A 86 -3.57 -4.33 22.26
C ASN A 86 -3.47 -2.80 22.37
N LYS A 87 -2.70 -2.26 23.32
CA LYS A 87 -2.45 -0.81 23.44
C LYS A 87 -1.60 -0.29 22.28
N GLU A 88 -0.56 -1.03 21.90
CA GLU A 88 0.29 -0.69 20.74
C GLU A 88 -0.50 -0.69 19.44
N LEU A 89 -1.30 -1.74 19.20
CA LEU A 89 -2.19 -1.83 18.04
C LEU A 89 -3.20 -0.68 18.03
N GLN A 90 -3.76 -0.33 19.19
CA GLN A 90 -4.66 0.82 19.29
C GLN A 90 -3.97 2.14 18.93
N ALA A 91 -2.71 2.34 19.35
CA ALA A 91 -1.92 3.52 18.98
C ALA A 91 -1.63 3.56 17.47
N LEU A 92 -1.23 2.42 16.88
CA LEU A 92 -0.97 2.29 15.45
C LEU A 92 -2.23 2.58 14.61
N VAL A 93 -3.39 2.06 15.03
CA VAL A 93 -4.67 2.34 14.35
C VAL A 93 -5.03 3.83 14.40
N ARG A 94 -4.74 4.53 15.51
CA ARG A 94 -4.96 5.98 15.60
C ARG A 94 -4.04 6.75 14.67
N MET A 95 -2.76 6.40 14.62
CA MET A 95 -1.78 7.02 13.74
C MET A 95 -2.12 6.84 12.27
N THR A 96 -2.36 5.60 11.83
CA THR A 96 -2.76 5.29 10.45
C THR A 96 -4.07 5.98 10.06
N ARG A 97 -5.02 6.13 11.00
CA ARG A 97 -6.24 6.92 10.76
C ARG A 97 -5.94 8.41 10.50
N THR A 98 -4.98 9.01 11.22
CA THR A 98 -4.59 10.40 10.97
C THR A 98 -3.84 10.58 9.66
N GLU A 99 -2.94 9.66 9.33
CA GLU A 99 -2.18 9.67 8.07
C GLU A 99 -3.11 9.49 6.87
N THR A 100 -4.03 8.52 6.92
CA THR A 100 -5.04 8.33 5.86
C THR A 100 -5.93 9.55 5.68
N HIS A 101 -6.24 10.27 6.76
CA HIS A 101 -7.00 11.52 6.67
C HIS A 101 -6.19 12.66 6.04
N LEU A 102 -4.89 12.78 6.33
CA LEU A 102 -4.00 13.73 5.67
C LEU A 102 -3.86 13.42 4.17
N ALA A 103 -3.56 12.17 3.82
CA ALA A 103 -3.46 11.71 2.44
C ALA A 103 -4.76 11.97 1.64
N ARG A 104 -5.94 11.79 2.26
CA ARG A 104 -7.22 12.13 1.64
C ARG A 104 -7.35 13.63 1.32
N LYS A 105 -6.88 14.51 2.20
CA LYS A 105 -6.88 15.96 1.95
C LYS A 105 -5.94 16.32 0.81
N GLU A 106 -4.76 15.71 0.76
CA GLU A 106 -3.81 15.90 -0.34
C GLU A 106 -4.41 15.47 -1.68
N VAL A 107 -5.02 14.28 -1.73
CA VAL A 107 -5.71 13.78 -2.93
C VAL A 107 -6.82 14.75 -3.37
N ALA A 108 -7.64 15.25 -2.45
CA ALA A 108 -8.67 16.23 -2.78
C ALA A 108 -8.06 17.53 -3.36
N SER A 109 -6.94 18.01 -2.79
CA SER A 109 -6.25 19.20 -3.30
C SER A 109 -5.65 18.98 -4.70
N LEU A 110 -5.11 17.80 -4.97
CA LEU A 110 -4.55 17.44 -6.28
C LEU A 110 -5.66 17.27 -7.32
N GLN A 111 -6.79 16.70 -6.95
CA GLN A 111 -7.95 16.58 -7.82
C GLN A 111 -8.48 17.97 -8.23
N GLN A 112 -8.59 18.91 -7.29
CA GLN A 112 -9.00 20.28 -7.61
C GLN A 112 -8.02 20.94 -8.59
N LYS A 113 -6.71 20.81 -8.38
CA LYS A 113 -5.69 21.34 -9.29
C LYS A 113 -5.76 20.71 -10.68
N LEU A 114 -6.03 19.40 -10.76
CA LEU A 114 -6.21 18.70 -12.02
C LEU A 114 -7.45 19.23 -12.78
N GLU A 115 -8.58 19.40 -12.08
CA GLU A 115 -9.80 19.94 -12.68
C GLU A 115 -9.59 21.38 -13.19
N GLU A 116 -8.88 22.21 -12.44
CA GLU A 116 -8.51 23.57 -12.85
C GLU A 116 -7.62 23.56 -14.09
N ALA A 117 -6.57 22.74 -14.11
CA ALA A 117 -5.68 22.59 -15.27
C ALA A 117 -6.42 22.07 -16.51
N LEU A 118 -7.36 21.14 -16.34
CA LEU A 118 -8.20 20.65 -17.44
C LEU A 118 -9.16 21.73 -17.95
N ALA A 119 -9.73 22.54 -17.07
CA ALA A 119 -10.56 23.68 -17.46
C ALA A 119 -9.73 24.70 -18.26
N GLU A 120 -8.51 24.98 -17.82
CA GLU A 120 -7.62 25.92 -18.49
C GLU A 120 -7.15 25.41 -19.85
N ALA A 121 -6.76 24.14 -19.95
CA ALA A 121 -6.43 23.50 -21.22
C ALA A 121 -7.61 23.56 -22.21
N LYS A 122 -8.85 23.37 -21.73
CA LYS A 122 -10.05 23.52 -22.57
C LYS A 122 -10.28 24.97 -23.01
N ARG A 123 -9.99 25.97 -22.17
CA ARG A 123 -10.07 27.38 -22.56
C ARG A 123 -9.03 27.73 -23.61
N ALA A 124 -7.77 27.35 -23.38
CA ALA A 124 -6.67 27.57 -24.32
C ALA A 124 -6.93 26.89 -25.68
N SER A 125 -7.43 25.65 -25.67
CA SER A 125 -7.81 24.94 -26.90
C SER A 125 -8.92 25.65 -27.68
N LYS A 126 -9.94 26.18 -26.99
CA LYS A 126 -11.00 26.97 -27.63
C LYS A 126 -10.46 28.28 -28.21
N ALA A 127 -9.60 28.99 -27.47
CA ALA A 127 -8.98 30.22 -27.97
C ALA A 127 -8.14 29.95 -29.23
N LEU A 128 -7.35 28.88 -29.24
CA LEU A 128 -6.57 28.47 -30.40
C LEU A 128 -7.48 28.11 -31.60
N ALA A 129 -8.58 27.41 -31.37
CA ALA A 129 -9.54 27.11 -32.44
C ALA A 129 -10.13 28.40 -33.04
N THR A 130 -10.52 29.37 -32.21
CA THR A 130 -11.04 30.66 -32.71
C THR A 130 -9.99 31.47 -33.46
N GLU A 131 -8.71 31.39 -33.08
CA GLU A 131 -7.63 32.02 -33.81
C GLU A 131 -7.41 31.32 -35.16
N ALA A 132 -7.38 29.99 -35.18
CA ALA A 132 -7.22 29.18 -36.38
C ALA A 132 -8.34 29.44 -37.40
N ASP A 133 -9.58 29.64 -36.94
CA ASP A 133 -10.71 29.99 -37.79
C ASP A 133 -10.56 31.39 -38.43
N GLN A 134 -9.90 32.33 -37.74
CA GLN A 134 -9.67 33.69 -38.23
C GLN A 134 -8.41 33.82 -39.10
N ARG A 135 -7.44 32.92 -38.97
CA ARG A 135 -6.17 32.99 -39.71
C ARG A 135 -6.36 33.07 -41.23
N PRO A 136 -7.17 32.22 -41.88
CA PRO A 136 -7.34 32.28 -43.34
C PRO A 136 -7.84 33.64 -43.83
N GLU A 137 -8.75 34.27 -43.09
CA GLU A 137 -9.31 35.57 -43.44
C GLU A 137 -8.28 36.70 -43.27
N LYS A 138 -7.49 36.65 -42.19
CA LYS A 138 -6.38 37.60 -41.94
C LYS A 138 -5.27 37.44 -42.97
N ASP A 139 -4.87 36.20 -43.24
CA ASP A 139 -3.83 35.87 -44.21
C ASP A 139 -4.26 36.30 -45.62
N LYS A 140 -5.53 36.08 -45.98
CA LYS A 140 -6.06 36.55 -47.27
C LYS A 140 -5.95 38.06 -47.42
N LYS A 141 -6.35 38.83 -46.39
CA LYS A 141 -6.21 40.29 -46.40
C LYS A 141 -4.76 40.73 -46.51
N LEU A 142 -3.86 40.13 -45.73
CA LEU A 142 -2.43 40.43 -45.78
C LEU A 142 -1.84 40.16 -47.18
N ILE A 143 -2.22 39.05 -47.81
CA ILE A 143 -1.79 38.71 -49.18
C ILE A 143 -2.35 39.74 -50.18
N GLU A 144 -3.59 40.16 -50.02
CA GLU A 144 -4.21 41.17 -50.87
C GLU A 144 -3.51 42.53 -50.74
N ASP A 145 -3.23 42.98 -49.51
CA ASP A 145 -2.47 44.19 -49.21
C ASP A 145 -1.05 44.12 -49.81
N TYR A 146 -0.36 42.99 -49.64
CA TYR A 146 0.96 42.76 -50.23
C TYR A 146 0.93 42.84 -51.75
N LYS A 147 -0.04 42.17 -52.40
CA LYS A 147 -0.22 42.21 -53.86
C LYS A 147 -0.60 43.60 -54.35
N GLY A 148 -1.27 44.40 -53.52
CA GLY A 148 -1.59 45.79 -53.79
C GLY A 148 -0.42 46.76 -53.62
N SER A 149 0.65 46.36 -52.94
CA SER A 149 1.82 47.21 -52.70
C SER A 149 2.56 47.58 -53.98
N SER A 150 3.11 48.80 -54.02
CA SER A 150 3.86 49.31 -55.17
C SER A 150 5.10 48.47 -55.48
N GLY A 151 5.81 48.00 -54.46
CA GLY A 151 6.98 47.14 -54.61
C GLY A 151 6.64 45.82 -55.30
N PHE A 152 5.52 45.18 -54.95
CA PHE A 152 5.08 43.95 -55.61
C PHE A 152 4.69 44.19 -57.08
N GLN A 153 3.89 45.23 -57.36
CA GLN A 153 3.49 45.56 -58.72
C GLN A 153 4.68 45.91 -59.62
N LEU A 154 5.63 46.72 -59.12
CA LEU A 154 6.83 47.10 -59.86
C LEU A 154 7.73 45.88 -60.11
N GLY A 155 7.93 45.02 -59.10
CA GLY A 155 8.66 43.77 -59.25
C GLY A 155 8.01 42.83 -60.29
N LEU A 156 6.68 42.80 -60.36
CA LEU A 156 5.96 42.03 -61.37
C LEU A 156 6.18 42.59 -62.79
N ILE A 157 6.19 43.92 -62.97
CA ILE A 157 6.48 44.57 -64.25
C ILE A 157 7.92 44.28 -64.68
N TRP A 158 8.90 44.46 -63.79
CA TRP A 158 10.31 44.22 -64.10
C TRP A 158 10.59 42.76 -64.44
N SER A 159 10.05 41.82 -63.68
CA SER A 159 10.21 40.37 -63.98
C SER A 159 9.54 39.97 -65.30
N GLY A 160 8.37 40.53 -65.62
CA GLY A 160 7.72 40.36 -66.92
C GLY A 160 8.54 40.92 -68.07
N GLN A 161 9.15 42.10 -67.88
CA GLN A 161 10.00 42.72 -68.88
C GLN A 161 11.27 41.90 -69.14
N VAL A 162 11.99 41.48 -68.09
CA VAL A 162 13.21 40.68 -68.24
C VAL A 162 12.93 39.36 -68.96
N THR A 163 11.81 38.70 -68.66
CA THR A 163 11.43 37.44 -69.33
C THR A 163 11.03 37.64 -70.78
N TYR A 164 10.31 38.72 -71.10
CA TYR A 164 9.97 39.09 -72.47
C TYR A 164 11.21 39.45 -73.30
N GLU A 165 12.10 40.28 -72.75
CA GLU A 165 13.39 40.64 -73.35
C GLU A 165 14.25 39.42 -73.64
N TYR A 166 14.36 38.51 -72.67
CA TYR A 166 15.10 37.27 -72.83
C TYR A 166 14.52 36.39 -73.96
N GLY A 167 13.20 36.20 -73.98
CA GLY A 167 12.51 35.46 -75.04
C GLY A 167 12.68 36.11 -76.42
N TYR A 168 12.59 37.44 -76.49
CA TYR A 168 12.78 38.22 -77.72
C TYR A 168 14.19 38.05 -78.27
N ARG A 169 15.23 38.17 -77.44
CA ARG A 169 16.63 37.99 -77.86
C ARG A 169 16.87 36.59 -78.44
N ILE A 170 16.28 35.55 -77.83
CA ILE A 170 16.36 34.18 -78.36
C ILE A 170 15.67 34.07 -79.73
N ALA A 171 14.44 34.58 -79.85
CA ALA A 171 13.69 34.54 -81.10
C ALA A 171 14.41 35.31 -82.22
N LEU A 172 14.98 36.47 -81.90
CA LEU A 172 15.77 37.28 -82.81
C LEU A 172 17.03 36.55 -83.29
N ALA A 173 17.75 35.89 -82.38
CA ALA A 173 18.92 35.08 -82.73
C ALA A 173 18.55 33.92 -83.67
N GLN A 174 17.43 33.24 -83.41
CA GLN A 174 16.91 32.18 -84.28
C GLN A 174 16.49 32.69 -85.66
N PHE A 175 15.84 33.86 -85.72
CA PHE A 175 15.44 34.48 -86.97
C PHE A 175 16.65 34.84 -87.83
N LYS A 176 17.65 35.50 -87.25
CA LYS A 176 18.90 35.86 -87.94
C LYS A 176 19.65 34.63 -88.46
N ALA A 177 19.66 33.53 -87.71
CA ALA A 177 20.27 32.27 -88.15
C ALA A 177 19.56 31.64 -89.36
N ARG A 178 18.23 31.80 -89.48
CA ARG A 178 17.45 31.25 -90.61
C ARG A 178 17.41 32.18 -91.83
N HIS A 179 17.55 33.49 -91.66
CA HIS A 179 17.42 34.48 -92.73
C HIS A 179 18.56 35.53 -92.70
N PRO A 180 19.79 35.18 -93.16
CA PRO A 180 20.99 36.01 -92.97
C PRO A 180 21.03 37.35 -93.72
N GLY A 181 20.03 37.67 -94.56
CA GLY A 181 20.01 38.88 -95.40
C GLY A 181 18.85 39.83 -95.16
N LEU A 182 17.95 39.53 -94.21
CA LEU A 182 16.81 40.39 -93.86
C LEU A 182 17.14 41.15 -92.57
N GLY A 183 17.21 42.49 -92.67
CA GLY A 183 17.34 43.35 -91.50
C GLY A 183 16.05 43.35 -90.69
N VAL A 184 16.16 43.09 -89.39
CA VAL A 184 15.09 43.35 -88.42
C VAL A 184 15.28 44.77 -87.93
N GLU A 185 14.18 45.54 -87.88
CA GLU A 185 14.15 46.90 -87.30
C GLU A 185 14.66 46.89 -85.86
N GLU A 186 15.23 48.00 -85.41
CA GLU A 186 16.01 48.11 -84.17
C GLU A 186 15.34 47.41 -82.97
N ASP A 187 16.10 46.60 -82.24
CA ASP A 187 15.60 45.87 -81.07
C ASP A 187 15.04 46.89 -80.07
N PRO A 188 13.73 46.86 -79.75
CA PRO A 188 13.12 47.79 -78.80
C PRO A 188 13.76 47.78 -77.41
N PHE A 189 14.59 46.75 -77.13
CA PHE A 189 15.31 46.53 -75.89
C PHE A 189 16.84 46.60 -76.06
N ALA A 190 17.37 47.00 -77.23
CA ALA A 190 18.80 47.24 -77.40
C ALA A 190 19.28 48.48 -76.62
N SER A 191 18.37 49.43 -76.39
CA SER A 191 18.55 50.51 -75.42
C SER A 191 18.11 50.04 -74.02
N CYS A 192 18.72 48.97 -73.49
CA CYS A 192 18.72 48.84 -72.03
C CYS A 192 19.52 50.03 -71.48
N PRO A 193 19.05 50.73 -70.44
CA PRO A 193 19.91 51.68 -69.76
C PRO A 193 21.09 50.89 -69.18
N GLU A 194 22.31 51.25 -69.58
CA GLU A 194 23.46 51.14 -68.68
C GLU A 194 22.99 51.61 -67.30
N ASP A 195 23.33 50.85 -66.26
CA ASP A 195 22.94 50.93 -64.84
C ASP A 195 23.32 52.28 -64.17
N SER A 196 22.98 53.38 -64.83
CA SER A 196 23.64 54.69 -64.76
C SER A 196 22.72 55.80 -64.27
N SER A 197 21.47 55.48 -63.89
CA SER A 197 20.52 56.48 -63.38
C SER A 197 19.63 55.99 -62.24
N VAL A 198 19.96 54.86 -61.59
CA VAL A 198 19.36 54.51 -60.31
C VAL A 198 20.37 54.87 -59.22
N ASP A 199 20.20 56.03 -58.60
CA ASP A 199 20.93 56.44 -57.40
C ASP A 199 20.53 55.49 -56.27
N MET A 200 21.31 54.43 -56.05
CA MET A 200 21.14 53.52 -54.92
C MET A 200 21.76 54.17 -53.69
N PRO A 201 20.96 54.60 -52.69
CA PRO A 201 21.53 55.11 -51.45
C PRO A 201 22.33 54.00 -50.75
N ASP A 202 23.48 54.35 -50.16
CA ASP A 202 24.36 53.40 -49.47
C ASP A 202 23.66 52.66 -48.31
N GLU A 203 22.58 53.24 -47.77
CA GLU A 203 21.74 52.66 -46.73
C GLU A 203 20.25 52.93 -47.00
N VAL A 204 19.48 51.85 -47.16
CA VAL A 204 18.01 51.89 -47.09
C VAL A 204 17.64 51.42 -45.68
N PRO A 205 17.22 52.31 -44.77
CA PRO A 205 16.82 51.89 -43.43
C PRO A 205 15.60 50.98 -43.54
N PHE A 206 15.76 49.74 -43.09
CA PHE A 206 14.61 48.88 -42.85
C PHE A 206 13.79 49.49 -41.73
N ASP A 207 12.49 49.69 -41.96
CA ASP A 207 11.57 50.10 -40.91
C ASP A 207 11.28 48.88 -40.02
N ASP A 208 12.21 48.60 -39.10
CA ASP A 208 12.10 47.61 -38.05
C ASP A 208 11.21 48.10 -36.88
N SER A 209 10.33 49.08 -37.14
CA SER A 209 9.29 49.49 -36.20
C SER A 209 8.32 48.33 -36.00
N ALA A 210 8.68 47.41 -35.10
CA ALA A 210 7.75 46.49 -34.48
C ALA A 210 6.75 47.34 -33.70
N GLU A 211 5.66 47.75 -34.35
CA GLU A 211 4.53 48.32 -33.64
C GLU A 211 3.95 47.20 -32.77
N ALA A 212 4.40 47.20 -31.52
CA ALA A 212 3.95 46.25 -30.52
C ALA A 212 2.42 46.28 -30.48
N PRO A 213 1.75 45.12 -30.44
CA PRO A 213 0.31 45.09 -30.29
C PRO A 213 -0.04 45.81 -28.98
N LYS A 214 -0.85 46.86 -29.07
CA LYS A 214 -1.43 47.52 -27.90
C LYS A 214 -2.23 46.48 -27.13
N MET A 215 -1.71 46.08 -25.97
CA MET A 215 -2.43 45.31 -24.95
C MET A 215 -3.45 46.19 -24.23
#